data_AF-A0AAN6SL76-F1
#
_entry.id   AF-A0AAN6SL76-F1
#
_cell.length_a   1.000
_cell.length_b   1.000
_cell.length_c   1.000
_cell.angle_alpha   90.00
_cell.angle_beta   90.00
_cell.angle_gamma   90.00
#
_symmetry.space_group_name_H-M   'P 1'
#
loop_
_entity.id
_entity.type
_entity.pdbx_description
1 polymer ?
#
loop_
_entity_poly.entity_id
_entity_poly.type
_entity_poly.pdbx_seq_one_letter_code
_entity_poly.pdbx_strand_id
1 'polypeptide(L)'
;MLASLAKQLCARRPVLPQLMESLYEYKERGERPDAKTLEAALMAAMGGFSTVHIVIDAMDECPVLKGERRRLLDTICRTATAAPATLHMLCTSRKEADIGAFDALRNLSSVVLIRKALSELPVGLDATYDRLLQGIDPKFESQVASSLKWLALSSKAFRIEELAEIFILRPDRTVVLDKVERLFKPQDVLKYLSGLVLAYDIPQYPPTDSHTQVRLPHFSIREYLVSDRITKGPAARSAFSEAEAHLHIARSCLAYHLQIGDMDDDEANKCGPFLLGDYISSAWPVHLEVVPRELWPPKVAC
;
A
#
# COMPACT_ATOMS: atom_id res chain seq x y z
N MET A 1 -12.27 21.91 -8.26
CA MET A 1 -10.94 21.76 -8.87
C MET A 1 -10.84 22.37 -10.28
N LEU A 2 -11.69 22.00 -11.26
CA LEU A 2 -11.65 22.55 -12.63
C LEU A 2 -11.69 24.09 -12.69
N ALA A 3 -12.57 24.72 -11.90
CA ALA A 3 -12.64 26.18 -11.78
C ALA A 3 -11.32 26.81 -11.31
N SER A 4 -10.56 26.13 -10.44
CA SER A 4 -9.26 26.59 -9.97
C SER A 4 -8.22 26.51 -11.08
N LEU A 5 -8.20 25.43 -11.87
CA LEU A 5 -7.29 25.27 -13.00
C LEU A 5 -7.56 26.34 -14.07
N ALA A 6 -8.83 26.54 -14.45
CA ALA A 6 -9.22 27.58 -15.39
C ALA A 6 -8.79 28.97 -14.88
N LYS A 7 -9.07 29.30 -13.61
CA LYS A 7 -8.64 30.55 -12.99
C LYS A 7 -7.11 30.74 -13.04
N GLN A 8 -6.33 29.72 -12.70
CA GLN A 8 -4.87 29.79 -12.69
C GLN A 8 -4.29 30.01 -14.09
N LEU A 9 -4.86 29.36 -15.10
CA LEU A 9 -4.45 29.57 -16.49
C LEU A 9 -4.83 30.97 -17.00
N CYS A 10 -6.03 31.44 -16.67
CA CYS A 10 -6.46 32.79 -17.03
C CYS A 10 -5.62 33.88 -16.35
N ALA A 11 -5.16 33.67 -15.12
CA ALA A 11 -4.25 34.59 -14.44
C ALA A 11 -2.88 34.73 -15.14
N ARG A 12 -2.54 33.81 -16.06
CA ARG A 12 -1.34 33.87 -16.89
C ARG A 12 -1.58 34.49 -18.27
N ARG A 13 -2.76 35.07 -18.52
CA ARG A 13 -3.10 35.73 -19.79
C ARG A 13 -3.23 37.25 -19.62
N PRO A 14 -2.76 38.03 -20.60
CA PRO A 14 -3.01 39.46 -20.65
C PRO A 14 -4.45 39.80 -21.04
N VAL A 15 -5.16 38.91 -21.75
CA VAL A 15 -6.56 39.09 -22.18
C VAL A 15 -7.38 37.89 -21.75
N LEU A 16 -8.51 38.15 -21.08
CA LEU A 16 -9.44 37.12 -20.60
C LEU A 16 -10.32 36.62 -21.77
N PRO A 17 -10.50 35.30 -21.96
CA PRO A 17 -11.48 34.79 -22.91
C PRO A 17 -12.92 35.17 -22.52
N GLN A 18 -13.79 35.46 -23.50
CA GLN A 18 -15.22 35.79 -23.26
C GLN A 18 -15.95 34.75 -22.40
N LEU A 19 -15.60 33.47 -22.53
CA LEU A 19 -16.18 32.38 -21.73
C LEU A 19 -15.82 32.48 -20.23
N MET A 20 -14.84 33.29 -19.84
CA MET A 20 -14.54 33.57 -18.43
C MET A 20 -15.36 34.73 -17.86
N GLU A 21 -15.77 35.68 -18.69
CA GLU A 21 -16.68 36.76 -18.26
C GLU A 21 -18.02 36.18 -17.85
N SER A 22 -18.51 35.17 -18.58
CA SER A 22 -19.73 34.46 -18.21
C SER A 22 -19.61 33.65 -16.90
N LEU A 23 -18.41 33.25 -16.48
CA LEU A 23 -18.19 32.62 -15.17
C LEU A 23 -18.27 33.63 -14.01
N TYR A 24 -18.01 34.91 -14.26
CA TYR A 24 -18.19 35.96 -13.26
C TYR A 24 -19.67 36.17 -12.91
N GLU A 25 -20.58 36.02 -13.87
CA GLU A 25 -22.02 36.10 -13.62
C GLU A 25 -22.52 35.04 -12.64
N TYR A 26 -22.00 33.82 -12.69
CA TYR A 26 -22.32 32.77 -11.71
C TYR A 26 -21.91 33.18 -10.30
N LYS A 27 -20.77 33.87 -10.16
CA LYS A 27 -20.29 34.38 -8.87
C LYS A 27 -21.22 35.47 -8.33
N GLU A 28 -21.72 36.37 -9.17
CA GLU A 28 -22.67 37.41 -8.75
C GLU A 28 -24.03 36.82 -8.34
N ARG A 29 -24.46 35.73 -8.99
CA ARG A 29 -25.71 35.02 -8.65
C ARG A 29 -25.58 34.06 -7.47
N GLY A 30 -24.38 33.83 -6.95
CA GLY A 30 -24.13 32.85 -5.89
C GLY A 30 -24.28 31.38 -6.34
N GLU A 31 -24.23 31.13 -7.64
CA GLU A 31 -24.43 29.82 -8.25
C GLU A 31 -23.07 29.16 -8.57
N ARG A 32 -23.08 27.82 -8.69
CA ARG A 32 -21.91 27.06 -9.14
C ARG A 32 -22.10 26.63 -10.59
N PRO A 33 -21.16 26.95 -11.51
CA PRO A 33 -21.21 26.45 -12.88
C PRO A 33 -21.15 24.92 -12.90
N ASP A 34 -21.82 24.31 -13.87
CA ASP A 34 -21.79 22.86 -14.03
C ASP A 34 -20.44 22.37 -14.60
N ALA A 35 -20.22 21.06 -14.56
CA ALA A 35 -18.97 20.44 -15.00
C ALA A 35 -18.67 20.68 -16.49
N LYS A 36 -19.69 20.73 -17.36
CA LYS A 36 -19.51 20.99 -18.79
C LYS A 36 -19.13 22.44 -19.03
N THR A 37 -19.73 23.38 -18.31
CA THR A 37 -19.36 24.80 -18.36
C THR A 37 -17.90 24.99 -17.93
N LEU A 38 -17.49 24.34 -16.84
CA LEU A 38 -16.11 24.42 -16.34
C LEU A 38 -15.09 23.74 -17.27
N GLU A 39 -15.47 22.66 -17.96
CA GLU A 39 -14.64 22.00 -18.97
C GLU A 39 -14.43 22.88 -20.20
N ALA A 40 -15.52 23.47 -20.74
CA ALA A 40 -15.42 24.42 -21.85
C ALA A 40 -14.57 25.63 -21.47
N ALA A 41 -14.72 26.12 -20.24
CA ALA A 41 -13.92 27.19 -19.68
C ALA A 41 -12.43 26.84 -19.62
N LEU A 42 -12.08 25.65 -19.12
CA LEU A 42 -10.70 25.19 -19.05
C LEU A 42 -10.08 25.10 -20.46
N MET A 43 -10.81 24.55 -21.43
CA MET A 43 -10.36 24.47 -22.83
C MET A 43 -10.13 25.85 -23.45
N ALA A 44 -11.06 26.80 -23.23
CA ALA A 44 -10.91 28.17 -23.70
C ALA A 44 -9.72 28.89 -23.02
N ALA A 45 -9.48 28.62 -21.74
CA ALA A 45 -8.35 29.16 -21.00
C ALA A 45 -7.02 28.65 -21.56
N MET A 46 -6.95 27.38 -21.96
CA MET A 46 -5.78 26.78 -22.60
C MET A 46 -5.56 27.27 -24.05
N GLY A 47 -6.62 27.64 -24.75
CA GLY A 47 -6.56 28.09 -26.14
C GLY A 47 -5.68 29.33 -26.31
N GLY A 48 -4.58 29.21 -27.05
CA GLY A 48 -3.61 30.28 -27.31
C GLY A 48 -2.30 30.17 -26.52
N PHE A 49 -2.14 29.15 -25.69
CA PHE A 49 -0.83 28.72 -25.20
C PHE A 49 -0.23 27.68 -26.16
N SER A 50 1.07 27.77 -26.44
CA SER A 50 1.81 26.74 -27.20
C SER A 50 2.00 25.46 -26.41
N THR A 51 2.13 25.58 -25.09
CA THR A 51 2.27 24.46 -24.17
C THR A 51 1.71 24.84 -22.80
N VAL A 52 0.96 23.92 -22.20
CA VAL A 52 0.34 24.05 -20.88
C VAL A 52 0.77 22.87 -20.04
N HIS A 53 1.39 23.14 -18.89
CA HIS A 53 1.73 22.13 -17.90
C HIS A 53 0.77 22.26 -16.72
N ILE A 54 0.02 21.19 -16.43
CA ILE A 54 -0.85 21.12 -15.26
C ILE A 54 -0.26 20.11 -14.28
N VAL A 55 0.06 20.59 -13.07
CA VAL A 55 0.41 19.72 -11.95
C VAL A 55 -0.79 19.66 -11.02
N ILE A 56 -1.28 18.44 -10.80
CA ILE A 56 -2.36 18.15 -9.86
C ILE A 56 -1.72 17.46 -8.67
N ASP A 57 -1.72 18.11 -7.51
CA ASP A 57 -1.25 17.49 -6.28
C ASP A 57 -2.40 16.91 -5.45
N ALA A 58 -2.08 15.90 -4.64
CA ALA A 58 -2.98 15.22 -3.72
C ALA A 58 -4.30 14.74 -4.35
N MET A 59 -4.25 14.03 -5.50
CA MET A 59 -5.47 13.47 -6.12
C MET A 59 -6.29 12.58 -5.17
N ASP A 60 -5.65 11.97 -4.17
CA ASP A 60 -6.27 11.17 -3.11
C ASP A 60 -7.24 11.96 -2.23
N GLU A 61 -7.10 13.28 -2.12
CA GLU A 61 -8.03 14.13 -1.38
C GLU A 61 -9.32 14.44 -2.16
N CYS A 62 -9.42 14.04 -3.44
CA CYS A 62 -10.62 14.25 -4.23
C CYS A 62 -11.75 13.30 -3.78
N PRO A 63 -12.92 13.81 -3.33
CA PRO A 63 -13.99 12.98 -2.80
C PRO A 63 -14.47 11.91 -3.79
N VAL A 64 -14.61 10.67 -3.30
CA VAL A 64 -15.20 9.57 -4.07
C VAL A 64 -16.72 9.59 -4.00
N LEU A 65 -17.27 10.15 -2.92
CA LEU A 65 -18.71 10.36 -2.72
C LEU A 65 -19.34 11.03 -3.95
N LYS A 66 -20.49 10.50 -4.38
CA LYS A 66 -21.26 10.98 -5.54
C LYS A 66 -20.51 10.95 -6.89
N GLY A 67 -19.41 10.20 -6.98
CA GLY A 67 -18.65 9.99 -8.21
C GLY A 67 -17.84 11.21 -8.68
N GLU A 68 -17.51 12.13 -7.77
CA GLU A 68 -16.80 13.38 -8.09
C GLU A 68 -15.40 13.11 -8.65
N ARG A 69 -14.62 12.22 -8.03
CA ARG A 69 -13.31 11.78 -8.54
C ARG A 69 -13.39 11.22 -9.96
N ARG A 70 -14.36 10.36 -10.25
CA ARG A 70 -14.56 9.78 -11.58
C ARG A 70 -14.90 10.86 -12.61
N ARG A 71 -15.80 11.78 -12.28
CA ARG A 71 -16.15 12.92 -13.17
C ARG A 71 -14.95 13.83 -13.43
N LEU A 72 -14.13 14.08 -12.41
CA LEU A 72 -12.90 14.86 -12.55
C LEU A 72 -11.92 14.16 -13.50
N LEU A 73 -11.65 12.86 -13.29
CA LEU A 73 -10.77 12.07 -14.14
C LEU A 73 -11.28 12.00 -15.60
N ASP A 74 -12.58 11.77 -15.79
CA ASP A 74 -13.20 11.77 -17.12
C ASP A 74 -12.99 13.13 -17.82
N THR A 75 -13.15 14.22 -17.08
CA THR A 75 -12.96 15.58 -17.62
C THR A 75 -11.50 15.84 -17.98
N ILE A 76 -10.57 15.44 -17.11
CA ILE A 76 -9.13 15.52 -17.36
C ILE A 76 -8.77 14.73 -18.63
N CYS A 77 -9.26 13.49 -18.75
CA CYS A 77 -9.03 12.67 -19.93
C CYS A 77 -9.59 13.29 -21.21
N ARG A 78 -10.81 13.84 -21.17
CA ARG A 78 -11.42 14.54 -22.32
C ARG A 78 -10.57 15.73 -22.75
N THR A 79 -10.13 16.54 -21.78
CA THR A 79 -9.27 17.73 -22.00
C THR A 79 -7.93 17.34 -22.62
N ALA A 80 -7.26 16.32 -22.09
CA ALA A 80 -6.00 15.80 -22.63
C ALA A 80 -6.15 15.20 -24.03
N THR A 81 -7.28 14.55 -24.32
CA THR A 81 -7.56 13.96 -25.65
C THR A 81 -7.85 15.04 -26.70
N ALA A 82 -8.50 16.14 -26.29
CA ALA A 82 -8.85 17.25 -27.19
C ALA A 82 -7.65 18.15 -27.53
N ALA A 83 -6.59 18.15 -26.72
CA ALA A 83 -5.42 19.03 -26.88
C ALA A 83 -4.08 18.29 -26.65
N PRO A 84 -3.81 17.17 -27.35
CA PRO A 84 -2.70 16.27 -27.02
C PRO A 84 -1.30 16.84 -27.30
N ALA A 85 -1.19 17.82 -28.21
CA ALA A 85 0.07 18.47 -28.55
C ALA A 85 0.43 19.65 -27.62
N THR A 86 -0.55 20.17 -26.88
CA THR A 86 -0.38 21.39 -26.07
C THR A 86 -0.51 21.13 -24.57
N LEU A 87 -1.14 20.04 -24.13
CA LEU A 87 -1.36 19.77 -22.70
C LEU A 87 -0.47 18.64 -22.17
N HIS A 88 0.38 18.96 -21.20
CA HIS A 88 1.12 17.99 -20.40
C HIS A 88 0.60 17.99 -18.96
N MET A 89 0.34 16.81 -18.41
CA MET A 89 -0.21 16.67 -17.07
C MET A 89 0.66 15.77 -16.19
N LEU A 90 0.93 16.22 -14.98
CA LEU A 90 1.54 15.44 -13.91
C LEU A 90 0.56 15.39 -12.75
N CYS A 91 0.17 14.20 -12.33
CA CYS A 91 -0.68 14.01 -11.16
C CYS A 91 0.13 13.34 -10.05
N THR A 92 0.16 13.96 -8.88
CA THR A 92 0.76 13.43 -7.66
C THR A 92 -0.34 13.10 -6.66
N SER A 93 -0.05 12.12 -5.82
CA SER A 93 -0.94 11.62 -4.78
C SER A 93 -0.05 11.07 -3.67
N ARG A 94 -0.50 11.13 -2.42
CA ARG A 94 0.23 10.47 -1.33
C ARG A 94 0.32 8.98 -1.62
N LYS A 95 1.42 8.36 -1.20
CA LYS A 95 1.61 6.90 -1.28
C LYS A 95 0.77 6.22 -0.18
N GLU A 96 -0.54 6.44 -0.22
CA GLU A 96 -1.54 5.78 0.60
C GLU A 96 -1.88 4.41 -0.02
N ALA A 97 -2.42 3.50 0.79
CA ALA A 97 -2.63 2.10 0.42
C ALA A 97 -3.62 1.87 -0.76
N ASP A 98 -4.22 2.95 -1.27
CA ASP A 98 -4.96 3.04 -2.53
C ASP A 98 -4.13 2.55 -3.76
N ILE A 99 -2.79 2.49 -3.66
CA ILE A 99 -1.89 2.16 -4.80
C ILE A 99 -1.70 0.66 -5.06
N GLY A 100 -2.10 -0.24 -4.16
CA GLY A 100 -2.09 -1.66 -4.50
C GLY A 100 -2.99 -1.97 -5.72
N ALA A 101 -4.05 -1.17 -5.93
CA ALA A 101 -4.90 -1.25 -7.12
C ALA A 101 -4.25 -0.64 -8.39
N PHE A 102 -3.25 0.25 -8.23
CA PHE A 102 -2.49 0.86 -9.33
C PHE A 102 -1.32 -0.02 -9.79
N ASP A 103 -0.84 -0.98 -8.99
CA ASP A 103 0.11 -2.00 -9.47
C ASP A 103 -0.48 -2.80 -10.64
N ALA A 104 -1.81 -3.00 -10.66
CA ALA A 104 -2.51 -3.59 -11.81
C ALA A 104 -2.47 -2.70 -13.06
N LEU A 105 -2.24 -1.39 -12.92
CA LEU A 105 -2.05 -0.46 -14.05
C LEU A 105 -0.61 -0.45 -14.57
N ARG A 106 0.35 -0.87 -13.74
CA ARG A 106 1.80 -0.80 -14.04
C ARG A 106 2.20 -1.57 -15.30
N ASN A 107 1.45 -2.62 -15.64
CA ASN A 107 1.71 -3.49 -16.78
C ASN A 107 0.69 -3.33 -17.93
N LEU A 108 -0.20 -2.33 -17.88
CA LEU A 108 -1.21 -2.15 -18.93
C LEU A 108 -0.64 -1.34 -20.09
N SER A 109 -0.64 -1.93 -21.29
CA SER A 109 -0.01 -1.37 -22.50
C SER A 109 -0.97 -0.62 -23.42
N SER A 110 -2.24 -0.43 -23.03
CA SER A 110 -3.26 0.22 -23.87
C SER A 110 -4.18 1.14 -23.06
N VAL A 111 -4.54 2.29 -23.65
CA VAL A 111 -5.49 3.24 -23.09
C VAL A 111 -6.83 2.59 -22.75
N VAL A 112 -7.28 1.60 -23.54
CA VAL A 112 -8.52 0.86 -23.27
C VAL A 112 -8.40 0.04 -21.98
N LEU A 113 -7.26 -0.62 -21.78
CA LEU A 113 -6.98 -1.41 -20.58
C LEU A 113 -6.86 -0.51 -19.35
N ILE A 114 -6.19 0.63 -19.48
CA ILE A 114 -6.08 1.62 -18.40
C ILE A 114 -7.46 2.16 -18.03
N ARG A 115 -8.29 2.56 -19.00
CA ARG A 115 -9.66 3.05 -18.74
C ARG A 115 -10.53 1.98 -18.07
N LYS A 116 -10.42 0.72 -18.52
CA LYS A 116 -11.13 -0.40 -17.91
C LYS A 116 -10.72 -0.57 -16.45
N ALA A 117 -9.42 -0.69 -16.19
CA ALA A 117 -8.89 -0.89 -14.84
C ALA A 117 -9.16 0.30 -13.90
N LEU A 118 -9.12 1.55 -14.41
CA LEU A 118 -9.52 2.74 -13.65
C LEU A 118 -11.02 2.73 -13.28
N SER A 119 -11.87 2.17 -14.15
CA SER A 119 -13.31 2.07 -13.88
C SER A 119 -13.69 0.91 -12.95
N GLU A 120 -12.80 -0.06 -12.79
CA GLU A 120 -12.89 -1.21 -11.88
C GLU A 120 -12.12 -0.99 -10.57
N LEU A 121 -11.66 0.24 -10.29
CA LEU A 121 -10.97 0.55 -9.04
C LEU A 121 -11.90 0.32 -7.83
N PRO A 122 -11.40 -0.31 -6.75
CA PRO A 122 -12.18 -0.49 -5.54
C PRO A 122 -12.61 0.86 -4.94
N VAL A 123 -13.83 0.92 -4.40
CA VAL A 123 -14.35 2.12 -3.74
C VAL A 123 -13.99 2.07 -2.26
N GLY A 124 -12.97 2.84 -1.88
CA GLY A 124 -12.52 2.96 -0.49
C GLY A 124 -11.43 1.96 -0.10
N LEU A 125 -10.90 2.13 1.12
CA LEU A 125 -9.76 1.38 1.64
C LEU A 125 -10.09 -0.11 1.85
N ASP A 126 -11.22 -0.43 2.47
CA ASP A 126 -11.61 -1.81 2.76
C ASP A 126 -11.70 -2.66 1.47
N ALA A 127 -12.37 -2.16 0.43
CA ALA A 127 -12.46 -2.84 -0.86
C ALA A 127 -11.10 -2.97 -1.56
N THR A 128 -10.18 -2.03 -1.30
CA THR A 128 -8.80 -2.09 -1.80
C THR A 128 -8.01 -3.20 -1.10
N TYR A 129 -8.16 -3.32 0.22
CA TYR A 129 -7.54 -4.38 1.01
C TYR A 129 -8.10 -5.76 0.65
N ASP A 130 -9.42 -5.87 0.50
CA ASP A 130 -10.08 -7.08 0.03
C ASP A 130 -9.44 -7.58 -1.26
N ARG A 131 -9.30 -6.70 -2.26
CA ARG A 131 -8.70 -7.05 -3.55
C ARG A 131 -7.25 -7.52 -3.43
N LEU A 132 -6.44 -6.85 -2.60
CA LEU A 132 -5.04 -7.22 -2.39
C LEU A 132 -4.90 -8.57 -1.71
N LEU A 133 -5.68 -8.81 -0.65
CA LEU A 133 -5.66 -10.06 0.10
C LEU A 133 -6.25 -11.22 -0.70
N GLN A 134 -7.26 -10.97 -1.53
CA GLN A 134 -7.77 -11.96 -2.48
C GLN A 134 -6.76 -12.36 -3.55
N GLY A 135 -5.85 -11.45 -3.92
CA GLY A 135 -4.79 -11.69 -4.89
C GLY A 135 -3.65 -12.58 -4.39
N ILE A 136 -3.64 -12.92 -3.09
CA ILE A 136 -2.65 -13.84 -2.52
C ILE A 136 -2.84 -15.23 -3.13
N ASP A 137 -1.76 -15.81 -3.67
CA ASP A 137 -1.75 -17.19 -4.13
C ASP A 137 -2.05 -18.12 -2.94
N PRO A 138 -3.12 -18.95 -3.02
CA PRO A 138 -3.51 -19.86 -1.95
C PRO A 138 -2.38 -20.78 -1.45
N LYS A 139 -1.39 -21.09 -2.30
CA LYS A 139 -0.23 -21.92 -1.92
C LYS A 139 0.65 -21.26 -0.85
N PHE A 140 0.64 -19.93 -0.79
CA PHE A 140 1.48 -19.13 0.09
C PHE A 140 0.69 -18.41 1.19
N GLU A 141 -0.60 -18.73 1.33
CA GLU A 141 -1.50 -18.04 2.25
C GLU A 141 -1.00 -18.08 3.71
N SER A 142 -0.50 -19.25 4.17
CA SER A 142 0.02 -19.39 5.54
C SER A 142 1.27 -18.53 5.79
N GLN A 143 2.15 -18.44 4.78
CA GLN A 143 3.37 -17.65 4.83
C GLN A 143 3.05 -16.16 4.85
N VAL A 144 2.17 -15.74 3.95
CA VAL A 144 1.72 -14.34 3.87
C VAL A 144 0.99 -13.94 5.15
N ALA A 145 0.09 -14.79 5.67
CA ALA A 145 -0.60 -14.53 6.93
C ALA A 145 0.38 -14.40 8.11
N SER A 146 1.40 -15.27 8.19
CA SER A 146 2.48 -15.15 9.17
C SER A 146 3.20 -13.81 9.03
N SER A 147 3.68 -13.48 7.82
CA SER A 147 4.37 -12.21 7.56
C SER A 147 3.52 -10.99 7.91
N LEU A 148 2.22 -10.99 7.61
CA LEU A 148 1.31 -9.89 7.96
C LEU A 148 1.14 -9.72 9.46
N LYS A 149 1.02 -10.81 10.25
CA LYS A 149 0.99 -10.74 11.72
C LYS A 149 2.24 -10.07 12.27
N TRP A 150 3.41 -10.50 11.79
CA TRP A 150 4.70 -9.92 12.16
C TRP A 150 4.79 -8.43 11.80
N LEU A 151 4.47 -8.07 10.56
CA LEU A 151 4.52 -6.67 10.09
C LEU A 151 3.51 -5.76 10.79
N ALA A 152 2.38 -6.30 11.24
CA ALA A 152 1.33 -5.52 11.89
C ALA A 152 1.58 -5.29 13.39
N LEU A 153 2.07 -6.30 14.12
CA LEU A 153 2.09 -6.28 15.59
C LEU A 153 3.50 -6.18 16.19
N SER A 154 4.55 -6.12 15.37
CA SER A 154 5.92 -5.91 15.85
C SER A 154 6.23 -4.43 16.07
N SER A 155 7.02 -4.12 17.10
CA SER A 155 7.42 -2.75 17.46
C SER A 155 8.50 -2.14 16.56
N LYS A 156 9.12 -2.92 15.68
CA LYS A 156 10.17 -2.47 14.75
C LYS A 156 9.77 -2.64 13.29
N ALA A 157 10.42 -1.87 12.41
CA ALA A 157 10.48 -2.20 10.99
C ALA A 157 11.49 -3.34 10.76
N PHE A 158 11.20 -4.21 9.79
CA PHE A 158 12.07 -5.33 9.46
C PHE A 158 13.00 -4.98 8.31
N ARG A 159 14.17 -5.59 8.27
CA ARG A 159 14.99 -5.67 7.05
C ARG A 159 14.35 -6.68 6.09
N ILE A 160 14.64 -6.54 4.80
CA ILE A 160 14.07 -7.45 3.80
C ILE A 160 14.53 -8.90 3.99
N GLU A 161 15.75 -9.09 4.49
CA GLU A 161 16.31 -10.40 4.87
C GLU A 161 15.53 -11.01 6.03
N GLU A 162 15.18 -10.22 7.05
CA GLU A 162 14.38 -10.66 8.19
C GLU A 162 12.96 -11.06 7.75
N LEU A 163 12.34 -10.29 6.86
CA LEU A 163 11.03 -10.64 6.32
C LEU A 163 11.07 -11.93 5.48
N ALA A 164 12.14 -12.14 4.70
CA ALA A 164 12.32 -13.39 3.95
C ALA A 164 12.49 -14.59 4.89
N GLU A 165 13.14 -14.42 6.05
CA GLU A 165 13.24 -15.46 7.08
C GLU A 165 11.89 -15.72 7.77
N ILE A 166 11.15 -14.67 8.14
CA ILE A 166 9.78 -14.76 8.68
C ILE A 166 8.86 -15.52 7.72
N PHE A 167 9.00 -15.28 6.41
CA PHE A 167 8.18 -15.90 5.37
C PHE A 167 8.32 -17.43 5.32
N ILE A 168 9.49 -17.97 5.68
CA ILE A 168 9.75 -19.41 5.69
C ILE A 168 9.61 -20.04 7.08
N LEU A 169 9.39 -19.23 8.11
CA LEU A 169 9.28 -19.67 9.50
C LEU A 169 7.98 -20.45 9.76
N ARG A 170 8.08 -21.63 10.37
CA ARG A 170 6.95 -22.54 10.65
C ARG A 170 6.98 -23.02 12.10
N PRO A 171 6.42 -22.26 13.06
CA PRO A 171 6.45 -22.65 14.49
C PRO A 171 5.79 -24.00 14.79
N ASP A 172 4.85 -24.43 13.94
CA ASP A 172 4.06 -25.64 14.17
C ASP A 172 4.70 -26.91 13.55
N ARG A 173 5.86 -26.80 12.88
CA ARG A 173 6.57 -27.93 12.28
C ARG A 173 7.70 -28.42 13.17
N THR A 174 8.14 -29.67 12.95
CA THR A 174 9.33 -30.24 13.60
C THR A 174 10.60 -29.46 13.23
N VAL A 175 10.74 -29.11 11.95
CA VAL A 175 11.77 -28.18 11.47
C VAL A 175 11.12 -26.81 11.32
N VAL A 176 11.49 -25.90 12.23
CA VAL A 176 10.88 -24.56 12.32
C VAL A 176 11.39 -23.63 11.21
N LEU A 177 12.68 -23.73 10.88
CA LEU A 177 13.35 -23.03 9.80
C LEU A 177 14.04 -24.03 8.87
N ASP A 178 13.42 -24.31 7.72
CA ASP A 178 13.99 -25.17 6.68
C ASP A 178 14.78 -24.34 5.66
N LYS A 179 16.09 -24.60 5.55
CA LYS A 179 16.98 -23.90 4.63
C LYS A 179 16.64 -24.17 3.16
N VAL A 180 16.06 -25.32 2.84
CA VAL A 180 15.65 -25.66 1.48
C VAL A 180 14.49 -24.77 1.03
N GLU A 181 13.71 -24.23 1.96
CA GLU A 181 12.64 -23.27 1.68
C GLU A 181 13.16 -21.82 1.51
N ARG A 182 14.46 -21.54 1.77
CA ARG A 182 15.00 -20.17 1.64
C ARG A 182 14.88 -19.66 0.21
N LEU A 183 14.44 -18.41 0.11
CA LEU A 183 14.39 -17.69 -1.16
C LEU A 183 15.81 -17.46 -1.67
N PHE A 184 16.03 -17.64 -2.99
CA PHE A 184 17.32 -17.35 -3.63
C PHE A 184 17.76 -15.90 -3.44
N LYS A 185 16.80 -14.97 -3.42
CA LYS A 185 17.01 -13.55 -3.13
C LYS A 185 15.99 -13.10 -2.10
N PRO A 186 16.38 -12.40 -1.01
CA PRO A 186 15.44 -11.85 -0.04
C PRO A 186 14.34 -10.99 -0.67
N GLN A 187 14.68 -10.24 -1.73
CA GLN A 187 13.76 -9.39 -2.48
C GLN A 187 12.57 -10.15 -3.09
N ASP A 188 12.72 -11.45 -3.32
CA ASP A 188 11.66 -12.28 -3.89
C ASP A 188 10.46 -12.40 -2.93
N VAL A 189 10.63 -12.11 -1.64
CA VAL A 189 9.52 -12.10 -0.67
C VAL A 189 8.44 -11.08 -1.04
N LEU A 190 8.84 -9.97 -1.67
CA LEU A 190 7.93 -8.90 -2.09
C LEU A 190 6.95 -9.36 -3.17
N LYS A 191 7.27 -10.43 -3.91
CA LYS A 191 6.38 -11.01 -4.93
C LYS A 191 5.12 -11.60 -4.32
N TYR A 192 5.20 -12.10 -3.10
CA TYR A 192 4.07 -12.73 -2.38
C TYR A 192 3.25 -11.72 -1.57
N LEU A 193 3.82 -10.55 -1.29
CA LEU A 193 3.23 -9.49 -0.46
C LEU A 193 2.95 -8.21 -1.27
N SER A 194 2.82 -8.33 -2.59
CA SER A 194 2.69 -7.19 -3.51
C SER A 194 1.50 -6.30 -3.13
N GLY A 195 1.76 -5.00 -3.00
CA GLY A 195 0.78 -4.00 -2.56
C GLY A 195 0.45 -3.99 -1.06
N LEU A 196 0.84 -5.02 -0.31
CA LEU A 196 0.65 -5.11 1.14
C LEU A 196 1.86 -4.62 1.94
N VAL A 197 3.03 -4.53 1.30
CA VAL A 197 4.28 -4.07 1.93
C VAL A 197 4.94 -2.94 1.14
N LEU A 198 5.56 -2.02 1.88
CA LEU A 198 6.41 -0.97 1.36
C LEU A 198 7.87 -1.30 1.67
N ALA A 199 8.69 -1.43 0.63
CA ALA A 199 10.14 -1.53 0.73
C ALA A 199 10.80 -0.17 0.42
N TYR A 200 11.79 0.21 1.22
CA TYR A 200 12.59 1.43 1.01
C TYR A 200 14.01 1.24 1.53
N ASP A 201 14.97 1.81 0.82
CA ASP A 201 16.38 1.76 1.23
C ASP A 201 16.67 2.79 2.30
N ILE A 202 17.39 2.37 3.33
CA ILE A 202 17.92 3.28 4.34
C ILE A 202 19.35 3.64 3.95
N PRO A 203 19.61 4.92 3.59
CA PRO A 203 20.96 5.37 3.36
C PRO A 203 21.73 5.35 4.68
N GLN A 204 22.77 4.53 4.75
CA GLN A 204 23.75 4.55 5.84
C GLN A 204 25.00 5.33 5.42
N TYR A 205 25.72 5.88 6.40
CA TYR A 205 27.02 6.51 6.18
C TYR A 205 28.10 5.76 6.97
N PRO A 206 29.14 5.21 6.31
CA PRO A 206 29.44 5.28 4.87
C PRO A 206 28.44 4.49 3.98
N PRO A 207 28.29 4.83 2.68
CA PRO A 207 27.28 4.28 1.77
C PRO A 207 27.47 2.80 1.39
N THR A 208 28.40 2.10 2.05
CA THR A 208 28.68 0.67 1.81
C THR A 208 27.66 -0.28 2.42
N ASP A 209 26.77 0.22 3.29
CA ASP A 209 25.90 -0.64 4.12
C ASP A 209 24.43 -0.20 4.11
N SER A 210 23.95 0.31 2.96
CA SER A 210 22.52 0.59 2.80
C SER A 210 21.72 -0.72 2.89
N HIS A 211 20.74 -0.78 3.78
CA HIS A 211 19.82 -1.92 3.89
C HIS A 211 18.41 -1.52 3.50
N THR A 212 17.67 -2.46 2.90
CA THR A 212 16.26 -2.27 2.58
C THR A 212 15.41 -2.62 3.80
N GLN A 213 14.60 -1.66 4.26
CA GLN A 213 13.55 -1.90 5.25
C GLN A 213 12.19 -2.14 4.60
N VAL A 214 11.38 -2.92 5.29
CA VAL A 214 10.01 -3.28 4.91
C VAL A 214 9.04 -3.00 6.05
N ARG A 215 7.88 -2.42 5.71
CA ARG A 215 6.78 -2.15 6.63
C ARG A 215 5.43 -2.20 5.92
N LEU A 216 4.34 -2.22 6.67
CA LEU A 216 3.02 -1.94 6.09
C LEU A 216 3.01 -0.49 5.53
N PRO A 217 2.49 -0.28 4.30
CA PRO A 217 2.40 1.05 3.70
C PRO A 217 1.69 2.07 4.61
N HIS A 218 0.61 1.64 5.26
CA HIS A 218 -0.21 2.49 6.11
C HIS A 218 -0.78 1.72 7.32
N PHE A 219 -1.00 2.44 8.44
CA PHE A 219 -1.50 1.84 9.68
C PHE A 219 -2.92 1.25 9.53
N SER A 220 -3.72 1.79 8.61
CA SER A 220 -5.08 1.30 8.36
C SER A 220 -5.13 -0.12 7.79
N ILE A 221 -4.03 -0.64 7.20
CA ILE A 221 -3.95 -2.06 6.80
C ILE A 221 -3.99 -2.93 8.05
N ARG A 222 -3.20 -2.59 9.08
CA ARG A 222 -3.26 -3.26 10.37
C ARG A 222 -4.68 -3.15 10.94
N GLU A 223 -5.24 -1.93 11.01
CA GLU A 223 -6.59 -1.74 11.55
C GLU A 223 -7.63 -2.57 10.82
N TYR A 224 -7.51 -2.72 9.50
CA TYR A 224 -8.40 -3.54 8.71
C TYR A 224 -8.24 -5.04 9.04
N LEU A 225 -7.00 -5.56 9.04
CA LEU A 225 -6.68 -6.97 9.33
C LEU A 225 -7.17 -7.43 10.72
N VAL A 226 -7.18 -6.52 11.70
CA VAL A 226 -7.61 -6.82 13.08
C VAL A 226 -9.05 -6.43 13.41
N SER A 227 -9.81 -5.94 12.42
CA SER A 227 -11.19 -5.46 12.63
C SER A 227 -12.27 -6.47 12.26
N ASP A 228 -13.48 -6.23 12.73
CA ASP A 228 -14.68 -6.93 12.26
C ASP A 228 -15.09 -6.58 10.81
N ARG A 229 -14.40 -5.62 10.16
CA ARG A 229 -14.72 -5.22 8.78
C ARG A 229 -14.29 -6.29 7.79
N ILE A 230 -13.10 -6.86 7.97
CA ILE A 230 -12.57 -7.92 7.12
C ILE A 230 -13.37 -9.23 7.26
N THR A 231 -13.92 -9.52 8.45
CA THR A 231 -14.63 -10.78 8.72
C THR A 231 -15.94 -10.92 7.93
N LYS A 232 -16.50 -9.80 7.47
CA LYS A 232 -17.72 -9.75 6.65
C LYS A 232 -17.40 -9.68 5.15
N GLY A 233 -16.14 -9.46 4.80
CA GLY A 233 -15.67 -9.30 3.44
C GLY A 233 -15.12 -10.59 2.84
N PRO A 234 -14.81 -10.58 1.53
CA PRO A 234 -14.22 -11.73 0.87
C PRO A 234 -12.80 -12.07 1.34
N ALA A 235 -12.09 -11.14 2.03
CA ALA A 235 -10.80 -11.40 2.64
C ALA A 235 -10.88 -11.92 4.09
N ALA A 236 -12.05 -12.36 4.58
CA ALA A 236 -12.24 -12.85 5.95
C ALA A 236 -11.21 -13.89 6.42
N ARG A 237 -10.68 -14.71 5.51
CA ARG A 237 -9.63 -15.70 5.79
C ARG A 237 -8.28 -15.10 6.24
N SER A 238 -8.04 -13.84 5.91
CA SER A 238 -6.84 -13.10 6.29
C SER A 238 -7.02 -12.30 7.59
N ALA A 239 -8.21 -12.34 8.19
CA ALA A 239 -8.48 -11.69 9.47
C ALA A 239 -7.74 -12.40 10.62
N PHE A 240 -7.30 -11.62 11.61
CA PHE A 240 -6.74 -12.15 12.85
C PHE A 240 -6.95 -11.16 13.99
N SER A 241 -7.12 -11.65 15.22
CA SER A 241 -7.09 -10.79 16.41
C SER A 241 -5.67 -10.40 16.79
N GLU A 242 -5.53 -9.30 17.54
CA GLU A 242 -4.21 -8.90 18.09
C GLU A 242 -3.64 -10.01 18.99
N ALA A 243 -4.46 -10.66 19.81
CA ALA A 243 -4.05 -11.75 20.68
C ALA A 243 -3.51 -12.95 19.88
N GLU A 244 -4.18 -13.36 18.81
CA GLU A 244 -3.70 -14.44 17.93
C GLU A 244 -2.38 -14.09 17.24
N ALA A 245 -2.22 -12.84 16.80
CA ALA A 245 -0.98 -12.37 16.17
C ALA A 245 0.18 -12.32 17.17
N HIS A 246 -0.03 -11.74 18.35
CA HIS A 246 0.97 -11.72 19.42
C HIS A 246 1.38 -13.13 19.86
N LEU A 247 0.40 -14.03 20.03
CA LEU A 247 0.66 -15.42 20.39
C LEU A 247 1.43 -16.17 19.28
N HIS A 248 1.09 -15.92 18.01
CA HIS A 248 1.82 -16.47 16.86
C HIS A 248 3.28 -16.00 16.84
N ILE A 249 3.54 -14.71 17.06
CA ILE A 249 4.89 -14.15 17.11
C ILE A 249 5.66 -14.74 18.29
N ALA A 250 5.08 -14.76 19.50
CA ALA A 250 5.73 -15.34 20.68
C ALA A 250 6.10 -16.82 20.47
N ARG A 251 5.19 -17.63 19.91
CA ARG A 251 5.46 -19.03 19.57
C ARG A 251 6.55 -19.16 18.52
N SER A 252 6.53 -18.34 17.48
CA SER A 252 7.55 -18.29 16.44
C SER A 252 8.93 -17.95 17.01
N CYS A 253 9.01 -16.97 17.90
CA CYS A 253 10.24 -16.62 18.61
C CYS A 253 10.80 -17.79 19.42
N LEU A 254 9.96 -18.42 20.26
CA LEU A 254 10.39 -19.55 21.09
C LEU A 254 10.81 -20.76 20.27
N ALA A 255 10.04 -21.11 19.24
CA ALA A 255 10.34 -22.24 18.35
C ALA A 255 11.67 -22.02 17.60
N TYR A 256 11.92 -20.80 17.13
CA TYR A 256 13.18 -20.43 16.51
C TYR A 256 14.37 -20.53 17.49
N HIS A 257 14.18 -20.04 18.73
CA HIS A 257 15.23 -20.08 19.75
C HIS A 257 15.58 -21.51 20.17
N LEU A 258 14.57 -22.37 20.34
CA LEU A 258 14.76 -23.80 20.65
C LEU A 258 15.51 -24.51 19.52
N GLN A 259 15.13 -24.28 18.25
CA GLN A 259 15.82 -24.91 17.13
C GLN A 259 17.29 -24.49 17.07
N ILE A 260 17.62 -23.22 17.32
CA ILE A 260 19.02 -22.76 17.35
C ILE A 260 19.77 -23.38 18.53
N GLY A 261 19.14 -23.46 19.71
CA GLY A 261 19.76 -24.04 20.89
C GLY A 261 20.09 -25.54 20.76
N ASP A 262 19.34 -26.24 19.92
CA ASP A 262 19.56 -27.67 19.64
C ASP A 262 20.61 -27.92 18.54
N MET A 263 21.04 -26.90 17.79
CA MET A 263 22.06 -27.05 16.74
C MET A 263 23.46 -27.16 17.33
N ASP A 264 24.29 -28.04 16.76
CA ASP A 264 25.72 -28.03 17.00
C ASP A 264 26.43 -26.91 16.21
N ASP A 265 27.70 -26.64 16.55
CA ASP A 265 28.49 -25.58 15.91
C ASP A 265 28.61 -25.77 14.39
N ASP A 266 28.67 -27.01 13.90
CA ASP A 266 28.77 -27.31 12.46
C ASP A 266 27.45 -27.04 11.73
N GLU A 267 26.32 -27.37 12.35
CA GLU A 267 24.97 -27.10 11.86
C GLU A 267 24.66 -25.60 11.84
N ALA A 268 25.06 -24.90 12.91
CA ALA A 268 24.95 -23.45 13.04
C ALA A 268 25.80 -22.74 11.98
N ASN A 269 27.04 -23.18 11.75
CA ASN A 269 27.89 -22.56 10.73
C ASN A 269 27.35 -22.81 9.31
N LYS A 270 26.75 -23.99 9.06
CA LYS A 270 26.01 -24.29 7.83
C LYS A 270 24.67 -23.54 7.72
N CYS A 271 24.13 -22.98 8.80
CA CYS A 271 22.89 -22.18 8.77
C CYS A 271 23.11 -20.81 8.14
N GLY A 272 24.35 -20.32 8.07
CA GLY A 272 24.58 -18.91 7.75
C GLY A 272 24.00 -18.01 8.84
N PRO A 273 23.83 -16.70 8.58
CA PRO A 273 23.40 -15.76 9.60
C PRO A 273 21.96 -16.03 10.06
N PHE A 274 21.75 -16.00 11.37
CA PHE A 274 20.43 -16.03 12.01
C PHE A 274 19.88 -14.61 12.08
N LEU A 275 19.03 -14.24 11.13
CA LEU A 275 18.69 -12.83 10.87
C LEU A 275 17.73 -12.25 11.92
N LEU A 276 16.90 -13.10 12.52
CA LEU A 276 15.94 -12.70 13.56
C LEU A 276 16.47 -12.80 15.00
N GLY A 277 17.72 -13.24 15.21
CA GLY A 277 18.25 -13.55 16.56
C GLY A 277 18.10 -12.43 17.58
N ASP A 278 18.51 -11.21 17.22
CA ASP A 278 18.44 -10.03 18.10
C ASP A 278 17.00 -9.66 18.48
N TYR A 279 16.08 -9.75 17.51
CA TYR A 279 14.68 -9.44 17.77
C TYR A 279 14.03 -10.52 18.63
N ILE A 280 14.23 -11.78 18.28
CA ILE A 280 13.60 -12.93 18.93
C ILE A 280 14.01 -13.01 20.40
N SER A 281 15.29 -12.81 20.72
CA SER A 281 15.81 -12.88 22.08
C SER A 281 15.19 -11.85 23.04
N SER A 282 14.76 -10.70 22.53
CA SER A 282 14.24 -9.58 23.34
C SER A 282 12.72 -9.40 23.26
N ALA A 283 12.09 -9.78 22.15
CA ALA A 283 10.69 -9.45 21.89
C ALA A 283 9.68 -10.50 22.40
N TRP A 284 10.07 -11.78 22.50
CA TRP A 284 9.12 -12.84 22.84
C TRP A 284 8.34 -12.64 24.16
N PRO A 285 8.94 -12.13 25.26
CA PRO A 285 8.20 -11.91 26.50
C PRO A 285 7.16 -10.81 26.34
N VAL A 286 7.50 -9.74 25.60
CA VAL A 286 6.63 -8.59 25.35
C VAL A 286 5.38 -9.02 24.56
N HIS A 287 5.56 -9.89 23.55
CA HIS A 287 4.43 -10.43 22.81
C HIS A 287 3.56 -11.35 23.68
N LEU A 288 4.13 -12.11 24.61
CA LEU A 288 3.36 -12.99 25.47
C LEU A 288 2.59 -12.21 26.56
N GLU A 289 3.16 -11.13 27.09
CA GLU A 289 2.57 -10.31 28.16
C GLU A 289 1.25 -9.64 27.75
N VAL A 290 1.10 -9.27 26.48
CA VAL A 290 -0.13 -8.66 25.94
C VAL A 290 -1.21 -9.67 25.57
N VAL A 291 -0.92 -10.98 25.62
CA VAL A 291 -1.90 -12.03 25.33
C VAL A 291 -2.65 -12.38 26.62
N PRO A 292 -4.00 -12.32 26.64
CA PRO A 292 -4.79 -12.80 27.77
C PRO A 292 -4.42 -14.22 28.19
N ARG A 293 -4.26 -14.46 29.50
CA ARG A 293 -3.77 -15.74 30.04
C ARG A 293 -4.67 -16.92 29.66
N GLU A 294 -5.95 -16.67 29.44
CA GLU A 294 -6.96 -17.66 29.03
C GLU A 294 -6.65 -18.24 27.63
N LEU A 295 -5.91 -17.50 26.81
CA LEU A 295 -5.51 -17.89 25.46
C LEU A 295 -4.13 -18.55 25.41
N TRP A 296 -3.43 -18.65 26.56
CA TRP A 296 -2.13 -19.29 26.62
C TRP A 296 -2.28 -20.80 26.37
N PRO A 297 -1.28 -21.44 25.74
CA PRO A 297 -1.28 -22.90 25.66
C PRO A 297 -1.33 -23.50 27.06
N PRO A 298 -2.05 -24.62 27.28
CA PRO A 298 -2.18 -25.23 28.61
C PRO A 298 -0.83 -25.57 29.27
N LYS A 299 0.21 -25.77 28.46
CA LYS A 299 1.58 -26.04 28.91
C LYS A 299 2.28 -24.84 29.58
N VAL A 300 1.72 -23.63 29.45
CA VAL A 300 2.31 -22.35 29.93
C VAL A 300 1.41 -21.66 30.97
N ALA A 301 0.19 -22.16 31.18
CA ALA A 301 -0.84 -21.55 32.04
C ALA A 301 -0.73 -21.93 33.53
N CYS A 302 0.38 -22.53 33.97
CA CYS A 302 0.62 -22.94 35.36
C CYS A 302 1.38 -21.86 36.15
#